data_AF-A0A0J9R610-F1
#
_entry.id   AF-A0A0J9R610-F1
#
_cell.length_a   1.000
_cell.length_b   1.000
_cell.length_c   1.000
_cell.angle_alpha   90.00
_cell.angle_beta   90.00
_cell.angle_gamma   90.00
#
_symmetry.space_group_name_H-M   'P 1'
#
loop_
_entity.id
_entity.type
_entity.pdbx_description
1 polymer ?
#
loop_
_entity_poly.entity_id
_entity_poly.type
_entity_poly.pdbx_seq_one_letter_code
_entity_poly.pdbx_strand_id
1 'polypeptide(L)'
;MHTPPKDEVEQKDSAAYDCPTMEQLVKRPEELGPNKFPGGETEALRRMEESLKDEIWVARFEKPNTAPNSLEPSTTVLSPYLKFGCLSARLFNQKLKEIIKRQPKHSQPPVSLIGQLMWREFYYTVAAAEPNFDRMLGNVYCMQIPWQEHPDHLEAWTHGRTGYPFIDAIMRQLRQEGWIHHLARHAVACFLTRGDLWISWEEGQRVFEQLLLDQDWALNAGNWMWLSASAFFHQYFRVYSPVAFGKKTDPQGHYIRKYVPELSKYPAGCIYEPWKASLADQRAYGCVLGTDYPHRIVKHEVVHKENIKRMGAAYKVNREVRTGKEEESSFEEKSESSTSGKRKVRRAAGSAPKRKR
;
A
#
# COMPACT_ATOMS: atom_id res chain seq x y z
N MET A 1 3.93 52.96 -4.53
CA MET A 1 3.86 51.98 -3.43
C MET A 1 5.17 52.06 -2.69
N HIS A 2 5.15 52.35 -1.38
CA HIS A 2 6.38 52.39 -0.58
C HIS A 2 6.75 50.96 -0.20
N THR A 3 7.94 50.51 -0.62
CA THR A 3 8.50 49.24 -0.15
C THR A 3 8.77 49.39 1.35
N PRO A 4 8.30 48.47 2.21
CA PRO A 4 8.62 48.52 3.63
C PRO A 4 10.15 48.49 3.84
N PRO A 5 10.66 49.14 4.90
CA PRO A 5 12.10 49.14 5.19
C PRO A 5 12.60 47.71 5.48
N LYS A 6 13.81 47.41 5.00
CA LYS A 6 14.48 46.13 5.21
C LYS A 6 14.74 45.87 6.69
N ASP A 7 14.45 44.66 7.15
CA ASP A 7 14.76 44.23 8.51
C ASP A 7 16.27 43.94 8.70
N GLU A 8 16.68 43.61 9.92
CA GLU A 8 18.10 43.33 10.23
C GLU A 8 18.69 42.14 9.45
N VAL A 9 17.85 41.20 9.01
CA VAL A 9 18.27 40.00 8.28
C VAL A 9 18.47 40.36 6.81
N GLU A 10 17.51 41.04 6.18
CA GLU A 10 17.60 41.54 4.79
C GLU A 10 18.70 42.59 4.60
N GLN A 11 19.07 43.30 5.67
CA GLN A 11 20.21 44.24 5.66
C GLN A 11 21.55 43.49 5.60
N LYS A 12 21.65 42.29 6.19
CA LYS A 12 22.87 41.47 6.20
C LYS A 12 22.98 40.59 4.96
N ASP A 13 21.86 40.07 4.50
CA ASP A 13 21.75 39.27 3.28
C ASP A 13 20.46 39.65 2.55
N SER A 14 20.60 40.36 1.42
CA SER A 14 19.45 40.82 0.65
C SER A 14 18.62 39.69 0.02
N ALA A 15 19.13 38.46 0.03
CA ALA A 15 18.45 37.27 -0.50
C ALA A 15 17.92 36.35 0.63
N ALA A 16 17.96 36.80 1.90
CA ALA A 16 17.60 35.95 3.05
C ALA A 16 16.18 35.37 3.01
N TYR A 17 15.27 36.02 2.29
CA TYR A 17 13.88 35.59 2.12
C TYR A 17 13.52 35.22 0.67
N ASP A 18 14.51 35.05 -0.19
CA ASP A 18 14.29 34.52 -1.53
C ASP A 18 13.85 33.05 -1.48
N CYS A 19 13.14 32.61 -2.53
CA CYS A 19 12.77 31.21 -2.66
C CYS A 19 14.03 30.31 -2.66
N PRO A 20 14.00 29.17 -1.95
CA PRO A 20 15.17 28.32 -1.83
C PRO A 20 15.53 27.65 -3.16
N THR A 21 16.82 27.42 -3.37
CA THR A 21 17.34 26.70 -4.54
C THR A 21 17.21 25.17 -4.39
N MET A 22 17.40 24.45 -5.49
CA MET A 22 17.46 22.98 -5.47
C MET A 22 18.55 22.46 -4.53
N GLU A 23 19.72 23.08 -4.48
CA GLU A 23 20.82 22.68 -3.58
C GLU A 23 20.47 22.92 -2.09
N GLN A 24 19.68 23.96 -1.82
CA GLN A 24 19.22 24.26 -0.47
C GLN A 24 18.15 23.28 0.02
N LEU A 25 17.23 22.81 -0.83
CA LEU A 25 16.17 21.85 -0.43
C LEU A 25 16.54 20.38 -0.63
N VAL A 26 17.17 20.02 -1.75
CA VAL A 26 17.43 18.63 -2.12
C VAL A 26 18.84 18.22 -1.70
N LYS A 27 18.94 17.56 -0.55
CA LYS A 27 20.23 17.11 0.02
C LYS A 27 20.76 15.81 -0.58
N ARG A 28 19.92 15.08 -1.30
CA ARG A 28 20.25 13.82 -1.98
C ARG A 28 19.76 13.86 -3.43
N PRO A 29 20.41 14.67 -4.30
CA PRO A 29 19.98 14.83 -5.69
C PRO A 29 20.10 13.54 -6.51
N GLU A 30 20.92 12.59 -6.07
CA GLU A 30 21.03 11.24 -6.65
C GLU A 30 19.75 10.40 -6.51
N GLU A 31 18.85 10.77 -5.58
CA GLU A 31 17.53 10.14 -5.42
C GLU A 31 16.48 10.72 -6.40
N LEU A 32 16.78 11.81 -7.11
CA LEU A 32 15.85 12.40 -8.09
C LEU A 32 15.74 11.53 -9.33
N GLY A 33 14.51 11.15 -9.68
CA GLY A 33 14.20 10.59 -11.00
C GLY A 33 13.64 11.63 -11.98
N PRO A 34 12.97 11.18 -13.06
CA PRO A 34 12.41 12.08 -14.05
C PRO A 34 11.35 13.02 -13.45
N ASN A 35 11.46 14.32 -13.70
CA ASN A 35 10.50 15.32 -13.21
C ASN A 35 9.19 15.33 -14.04
N LYS A 36 8.43 14.23 -13.96
CA LYS A 36 7.18 14.02 -14.73
C LYS A 36 6.02 14.91 -14.26
N PHE A 37 6.07 15.36 -13.01
CA PHE A 37 5.01 16.13 -12.37
C PHE A 37 5.60 17.38 -11.71
N PRO A 38 5.86 18.45 -12.48
CA PRO A 38 6.35 19.71 -11.92
C PRO A 38 5.40 20.25 -10.85
N GLY A 39 5.95 20.90 -9.82
CA GLY A 39 5.18 21.49 -8.73
C GLY A 39 4.52 22.84 -9.09
N GLY A 40 3.66 23.34 -8.19
CA GLY A 40 3.08 24.68 -8.25
C GLY A 40 1.66 24.75 -8.83
N GLU A 41 0.96 25.85 -8.51
CA GLU A 41 -0.43 26.11 -8.92
C GLU A 41 -0.58 26.20 -10.45
N THR A 42 0.38 26.80 -11.16
CA THR A 42 0.33 26.94 -12.61
C THR A 42 0.23 25.58 -13.32
N GLU A 43 1.08 24.61 -12.93
CA GLU A 43 1.01 23.25 -13.47
C GLU A 43 -0.27 22.54 -13.01
N ALA A 44 -0.69 22.77 -11.76
CA ALA A 44 -1.92 22.18 -11.23
C ALA A 44 -3.15 22.56 -12.06
N LEU A 45 -3.31 23.85 -12.38
CA LEU A 45 -4.41 24.36 -13.19
C LEU A 45 -4.29 23.89 -14.64
N ARG A 46 -3.10 23.92 -15.24
CA ARG A 46 -2.86 23.40 -16.59
C ARG A 46 -3.25 21.93 -16.71
N ARG A 47 -2.82 21.11 -15.75
CA ARG A 47 -3.12 19.67 -15.70
C ARG A 47 -4.60 19.40 -15.43
N MET A 48 -5.24 20.18 -14.58
CA MET A 48 -6.69 20.09 -14.34
C MET A 48 -7.46 20.37 -15.62
N GLU A 49 -7.21 21.51 -16.27
CA GLU A 49 -7.93 21.90 -17.49
C GLU A 49 -7.69 20.87 -18.62
N GLU A 50 -6.48 20.34 -18.78
CA GLU A 50 -6.22 19.24 -19.74
C GLU A 50 -7.01 17.96 -19.38
N SER A 51 -7.07 17.60 -18.09
CA SER A 51 -7.83 16.43 -17.61
C SER A 51 -9.35 16.59 -17.80
N LEU A 52 -9.83 17.83 -17.80
CA LEU A 52 -11.26 18.16 -17.92
C LEU A 52 -11.71 18.37 -19.36
N LYS A 53 -10.78 18.43 -20.31
CA LYS A 53 -11.04 18.71 -21.73
C LYS A 53 -11.91 17.64 -22.39
N ASP A 54 -11.70 16.37 -22.07
CA ASP A 54 -12.60 15.28 -22.48
C ASP A 54 -13.73 15.11 -21.46
N GLU A 55 -14.81 15.87 -21.63
CA GLU A 55 -15.97 15.82 -20.76
C GLU A 55 -16.68 14.45 -20.74
N ILE A 56 -16.58 13.67 -21.82
CA ILE A 56 -17.18 12.33 -21.89
C ILE A 56 -16.39 11.36 -21.03
N TRP A 57 -15.05 11.41 -21.10
CA TRP A 57 -14.19 10.66 -20.20
C TRP A 57 -14.43 11.05 -18.74
N VAL A 58 -14.53 12.35 -18.43
CA VAL A 58 -14.85 12.85 -17.08
C VAL A 58 -16.19 12.30 -16.59
N ALA A 59 -17.23 12.42 -17.40
CA ALA A 59 -18.59 12.02 -17.03
C ALA A 59 -18.72 10.51 -16.85
N ARG A 60 -18.03 9.71 -17.67
CA ARG A 60 -18.10 8.24 -17.63
C ARG A 60 -17.00 7.60 -16.79
N PHE A 61 -16.16 8.41 -16.13
CA PHE A 61 -15.04 7.91 -15.34
C PHE A 61 -15.53 6.91 -14.28
N GLU A 62 -14.89 5.76 -14.22
CA GLU A 62 -15.11 4.78 -13.15
C GLU A 62 -13.76 4.26 -12.67
N LYS A 63 -13.40 4.60 -11.43
CA LYS A 63 -12.11 4.24 -10.83
C LYS A 63 -11.73 2.76 -10.94
N PRO A 64 -12.65 1.78 -10.76
CA PRO A 64 -12.29 0.37 -10.88
C PRO A 64 -11.87 -0.05 -12.30
N ASN A 65 -12.24 0.73 -13.32
CA ASN A 65 -11.98 0.43 -14.73
C ASN A 65 -10.68 1.07 -15.25
N THR A 66 -9.93 1.80 -14.43
CA THR A 66 -8.67 2.45 -14.84
C THR A 66 -7.47 1.53 -14.64
N ALA A 67 -6.58 1.48 -15.63
CA ALA A 67 -5.47 0.52 -15.67
C ALA A 67 -4.32 0.90 -14.72
N PRO A 68 -3.86 -0.01 -13.82
CA PRO A 68 -2.74 0.24 -12.90
C PRO A 68 -1.35 0.32 -13.55
N ASN A 69 -1.22 -0.23 -14.75
CA ASN A 69 0.04 -0.47 -15.45
C ASN A 69 0.00 0.03 -16.90
N SER A 70 -0.86 1.02 -17.15
CA SER A 70 -0.72 1.86 -18.33
C SER A 70 0.59 2.65 -18.22
N LEU A 71 1.35 2.75 -19.32
CA LEU A 71 2.64 3.47 -19.30
C LEU A 71 2.45 4.96 -19.02
N GLU A 72 1.37 5.52 -19.56
CA GLU A 72 0.85 6.84 -19.21
C GLU A 72 -0.27 6.71 -18.17
N PRO A 73 -0.43 7.69 -17.26
CA PRO A 73 -1.44 7.60 -16.21
C PRO A 73 -2.88 7.49 -16.75
N SER A 74 -3.61 6.47 -16.29
CA SER A 74 -5.04 6.27 -16.58
C SER A 74 -5.99 7.13 -15.73
N THR A 75 -5.45 8.02 -14.90
CA THR A 75 -6.18 8.94 -14.01
C THR A 75 -5.53 10.31 -14.06
N THR A 76 -6.16 11.32 -13.44
CA THR A 76 -5.74 12.73 -13.59
C THR A 76 -4.35 13.06 -13.04
N VAL A 77 -3.85 12.28 -12.07
CA VAL A 77 -2.62 12.59 -11.30
C VAL A 77 -2.69 13.98 -10.65
N LEU A 78 -3.88 14.42 -10.24
CA LEU A 78 -4.05 15.68 -9.53
C LEU A 78 -3.72 15.57 -8.04
N SER A 79 -3.41 14.37 -7.54
CA SER A 79 -3.20 14.12 -6.11
C SER A 79 -2.04 14.90 -5.48
N PRO A 80 -0.84 15.08 -6.11
CA PRO A 80 0.22 15.90 -5.50
C PRO A 80 -0.21 17.37 -5.34
N TYR A 81 -0.93 17.89 -6.34
CA TYR A 81 -1.40 19.27 -6.33
C TYR A 81 -2.50 19.51 -5.30
N LEU A 82 -3.41 18.55 -5.12
CA LEU A 82 -4.43 18.60 -4.07
C LEU A 82 -3.80 18.50 -2.67
N LYS A 83 -2.76 17.66 -2.51
CA LYS A 83 -2.02 17.49 -1.25
C LYS A 83 -1.36 18.79 -0.81
N PHE A 84 -0.63 19.45 -1.70
CA PHE A 84 0.08 20.70 -1.39
C PHE A 84 -0.82 21.95 -1.43
N GLY A 85 -2.10 21.81 -1.78
CA GLY A 85 -3.00 22.95 -1.97
C GLY A 85 -2.70 23.77 -3.23
N CYS A 86 -1.80 23.32 -4.11
CA CYS A 86 -1.58 23.91 -5.42
C CYS A 86 -2.83 23.86 -6.30
N LEU A 87 -3.72 22.89 -6.05
CA LEU A 87 -5.08 22.88 -6.59
C LEU A 87 -6.10 22.90 -5.47
N SER A 88 -7.06 23.83 -5.54
CA SER A 88 -8.23 23.83 -4.66
C SER A 88 -9.15 22.66 -5.00
N ALA A 89 -9.35 21.75 -4.03
CA ALA A 89 -10.31 20.65 -4.15
C ALA A 89 -11.74 21.15 -4.41
N ARG A 90 -12.09 22.34 -3.89
CA ARG A 90 -13.40 22.98 -4.06
C ARG A 90 -13.58 23.48 -5.49
N LEU A 91 -12.55 24.09 -6.07
CA LEU A 91 -12.54 24.50 -7.48
C LEU A 91 -12.70 23.29 -8.39
N PHE A 92 -11.90 22.23 -8.16
CA PHE A 92 -11.98 21.02 -8.97
C PHE A 92 -13.36 20.36 -8.85
N ASN A 93 -13.94 20.30 -7.65
CA ASN A 93 -15.31 19.83 -7.43
C ASN A 93 -16.34 20.66 -8.22
N GLN A 94 -16.23 21.98 -8.18
CA GLN A 94 -17.13 22.88 -8.92
C GLN A 94 -17.06 22.62 -10.43
N LYS A 95 -15.84 22.54 -11.00
CA LYS A 95 -15.62 22.25 -12.42
C LYS A 95 -16.22 20.90 -12.83
N LEU A 96 -16.04 19.86 -12.02
CA LEU A 96 -16.68 18.56 -12.25
C LEU A 96 -18.21 18.68 -12.23
N LYS A 97 -18.79 19.39 -11.26
CA LYS A 97 -20.26 19.58 -11.19
C LYS A 97 -20.81 20.33 -12.41
N GLU A 98 -20.06 21.28 -12.96
CA GLU A 98 -20.43 21.98 -14.19
C GLU A 98 -20.48 21.02 -15.40
N ILE A 99 -19.49 20.13 -15.55
CA ILE A 99 -19.46 19.10 -16.60
C ILE A 99 -20.61 18.12 -16.42
N ILE A 100 -20.84 17.62 -15.21
CA ILE A 100 -21.92 16.67 -14.92
C ILE A 100 -23.30 17.24 -15.29
N LYS A 101 -23.53 18.54 -15.06
CA LYS A 101 -24.78 19.21 -15.52
C LYS A 101 -24.96 19.18 -17.05
N ARG A 102 -23.87 19.18 -17.82
CA ARG A 102 -23.89 19.13 -19.29
C ARG A 102 -23.98 17.70 -19.85
N GLN A 103 -23.71 16.69 -19.03
CA GLN A 103 -23.58 15.29 -19.45
C GLN A 103 -24.69 14.43 -18.83
N PRO A 104 -25.82 14.17 -19.51
CA PRO A 104 -26.96 13.45 -18.92
C PRO A 104 -26.66 12.01 -18.47
N LYS A 105 -25.68 11.36 -19.10
CA LYS A 105 -25.20 10.02 -18.74
C LYS A 105 -23.84 10.14 -18.10
N HIS A 106 -23.78 9.94 -16.80
CA HIS A 106 -22.56 10.03 -16.04
C HIS A 106 -22.52 9.02 -14.89
N SER A 107 -21.33 8.66 -14.44
CA SER A 107 -21.12 7.80 -13.28
C SER A 107 -21.42 8.56 -11.98
N GLN A 108 -21.60 7.81 -10.90
CA GLN A 108 -21.90 8.33 -9.57
C GLN A 108 -20.82 7.90 -8.57
N PRO A 109 -20.72 8.57 -7.40
CA PRO A 109 -19.98 8.02 -6.27
C PRO A 109 -20.44 6.59 -5.97
N PRO A 110 -19.56 5.65 -5.60
CA PRO A 110 -18.17 5.87 -5.17
C PRO A 110 -17.11 5.81 -6.29
N VAL A 111 -17.51 5.55 -7.53
CA VAL A 111 -16.57 5.26 -8.65
C VAL A 111 -16.26 6.47 -9.53
N SER A 112 -17.13 7.47 -9.57
CA SER A 112 -16.94 8.69 -10.37
C SER A 112 -15.76 9.56 -9.91
N LEU A 113 -15.34 10.53 -10.72
CA LEU A 113 -14.32 11.51 -10.34
C LEU A 113 -14.74 12.34 -9.13
N ILE A 114 -16.01 12.76 -9.05
CA ILE A 114 -16.56 13.38 -7.83
C ILE A 114 -16.48 12.40 -6.66
N GLY A 115 -16.80 11.12 -6.88
CA GLY A 115 -16.63 10.07 -5.89
C GLY A 115 -15.21 9.97 -5.35
N GLN A 116 -14.18 10.19 -6.19
CA GLN A 116 -12.78 10.19 -5.74
C GLN A 116 -12.47 11.38 -4.80
N LEU A 117 -13.04 12.56 -5.06
CA LEU A 117 -12.97 13.67 -4.11
C LEU A 117 -13.73 13.35 -2.82
N MET A 118 -14.86 12.67 -2.88
CA MET A 118 -15.60 12.28 -1.67
C MET A 118 -14.85 11.24 -0.84
N TRP A 119 -14.05 10.36 -1.46
CA TRP A 119 -13.12 9.49 -0.72
C TRP A 119 -12.05 10.29 0.03
N ARG A 120 -11.53 11.38 -0.54
CA ARG A 120 -10.64 12.31 0.17
C ARG A 120 -11.36 12.88 1.40
N GLU A 121 -12.55 13.46 1.23
CA GLU A 121 -13.31 14.04 2.34
C GLU A 121 -13.67 13.01 3.43
N PHE A 122 -14.02 11.78 3.02
CA PHE A 122 -14.28 10.67 3.94
C PHE A 122 -13.06 10.42 4.84
N TYR A 123 -11.88 10.24 4.26
CA TYR A 123 -10.66 9.96 5.03
C TYR A 123 -10.24 11.15 5.89
N TYR A 124 -10.31 12.38 5.39
CA TYR A 124 -10.04 13.57 6.20
C TYR A 124 -10.97 13.66 7.42
N THR A 125 -12.25 13.30 7.26
CA THR A 125 -13.23 13.38 8.35
C THR A 125 -12.98 12.34 9.44
N VAL A 126 -12.73 11.07 9.06
CA VAL A 126 -12.45 10.02 10.07
C VAL A 126 -11.10 10.25 10.74
N ALA A 127 -10.09 10.74 9.99
CA ALA A 127 -8.77 11.02 10.54
C ALA A 127 -8.79 12.22 11.51
N ALA A 128 -9.60 13.24 11.23
CA ALA A 128 -9.75 14.39 12.12
C ALA A 128 -10.32 14.03 13.52
N ALA A 129 -11.02 12.89 13.64
CA ALA A 129 -11.59 12.42 14.89
C ALA A 129 -10.67 11.45 15.67
N GLU A 130 -9.55 11.03 15.10
CA GLU A 130 -8.69 9.98 15.66
C GLU A 130 -7.20 10.38 15.56
N PRO A 131 -6.56 10.85 16.64
CA PRO A 131 -5.15 11.25 16.61
C PRO A 131 -4.18 10.09 16.37
N ASN A 132 -4.61 8.84 16.59
CA ASN A 132 -3.82 7.64 16.32
C ASN A 132 -4.15 7.02 14.95
N PHE A 133 -4.73 7.79 14.01
CA PHE A 133 -5.22 7.25 12.74
C PHE A 133 -4.13 6.54 11.90
N ASP A 134 -2.88 6.94 12.10
CA ASP A 134 -1.69 6.48 11.39
C ASP A 134 -0.95 5.31 12.05
N ARG A 135 -1.49 4.75 13.13
CA ARG A 135 -0.94 3.56 13.82
C ARG A 135 -2.04 2.57 14.18
N MET A 136 -1.67 1.33 14.48
CA MET A 136 -2.61 0.27 14.85
C MET A 136 -3.05 0.37 16.31
N LEU A 137 -2.10 0.51 17.23
CA LEU A 137 -2.39 0.57 18.67
C LEU A 137 -3.09 1.87 19.05
N GLY A 138 -4.20 1.77 19.78
CA GLY A 138 -4.95 2.94 20.26
C GLY A 138 -5.78 3.65 19.18
N ASN A 139 -5.92 3.07 17.99
CA ASN A 139 -6.75 3.59 16.91
C ASN A 139 -8.13 2.94 16.92
N VAL A 140 -9.18 3.74 17.13
CA VAL A 140 -10.56 3.27 17.30
C VAL A 140 -11.15 2.52 16.09
N TYR A 141 -10.63 2.79 14.90
CA TYR A 141 -11.11 2.16 13.67
C TYR A 141 -10.38 0.85 13.36
N CYS A 142 -9.17 0.68 13.89
CA CYS A 142 -8.21 -0.30 13.41
C CYS A 142 -8.32 -1.65 14.14
N MET A 143 -8.43 -2.72 13.36
CA MET A 143 -8.30 -4.09 13.83
C MET A 143 -6.90 -4.34 14.41
N GLN A 144 -6.85 -4.97 15.58
CA GLN A 144 -5.57 -5.38 16.19
C GLN A 144 -5.14 -6.70 15.58
N ILE A 145 -4.18 -6.66 14.66
CA ILE A 145 -3.70 -7.83 13.91
C ILE A 145 -2.24 -8.09 14.30
N PRO A 146 -1.88 -9.34 14.65
CA PRO A 146 -0.51 -9.69 15.03
C PRO A 146 0.37 -9.80 13.78
N TRP A 147 0.69 -8.64 13.19
CA TRP A 147 1.66 -8.53 12.11
C TRP A 147 3.04 -9.03 12.55
N GLN A 148 3.84 -9.51 11.61
CA GLN A 148 5.17 -10.05 11.88
C GLN A 148 6.25 -9.08 11.40
N GLU A 149 7.35 -9.01 12.16
CA GLU A 149 8.57 -8.38 11.69
C GLU A 149 9.32 -9.35 10.77
N HIS A 150 9.69 -8.88 9.59
CA HIS A 150 10.53 -9.65 8.67
C HIS A 150 11.43 -8.69 7.88
N PRO A 151 12.57 -8.26 8.46
CA PRO A 151 13.42 -7.21 7.91
C PRO A 151 13.81 -7.46 6.44
N ASP A 152 14.22 -8.68 6.09
CA ASP A 152 14.65 -9.02 4.73
C ASP A 152 13.52 -8.91 3.69
N HIS A 153 12.29 -9.29 4.07
CA HIS A 153 11.12 -9.20 3.19
C HIS A 153 10.65 -7.76 3.03
N LEU A 154 10.69 -6.97 4.10
CA LEU A 154 10.40 -5.55 4.06
C LEU A 154 11.39 -4.82 3.15
N GLU A 155 12.69 -5.11 3.29
CA GLU A 155 13.76 -4.53 2.49
C GLU A 155 13.63 -4.91 1.00
N ALA A 156 13.30 -6.18 0.71
CA ALA A 156 13.02 -6.64 -0.64
C ALA A 156 11.80 -5.94 -1.26
N TRP A 157 10.71 -5.78 -0.51
CA TRP A 157 9.52 -5.07 -0.98
C TRP A 157 9.80 -3.58 -1.20
N THR A 158 10.45 -2.93 -0.25
CA THR A 158 10.78 -1.48 -0.26
C THR A 158 11.56 -1.08 -1.50
N HIS A 159 12.43 -1.96 -2.01
CA HIS A 159 13.29 -1.70 -3.15
C HIS A 159 12.86 -2.40 -4.45
N GLY A 160 11.70 -3.06 -4.48
CA GLY A 160 11.24 -3.77 -5.67
C GLY A 160 12.19 -4.90 -6.10
N ARG A 161 12.52 -5.77 -5.13
CA ARG A 161 13.37 -6.97 -5.28
C ARG A 161 12.67 -8.21 -4.71
N THR A 162 11.35 -8.27 -4.78
CA THR A 162 10.53 -9.37 -4.25
C THR A 162 10.61 -10.63 -5.11
N GLY A 163 11.06 -10.51 -6.36
CA GLY A 163 11.04 -11.58 -7.35
C GLY A 163 9.67 -11.78 -8.00
N TYR A 164 8.69 -10.92 -7.70
CA TYR A 164 7.42 -10.78 -8.40
C TYR A 164 7.47 -9.55 -9.32
N PRO A 165 7.65 -9.72 -10.65
CA PRO A 165 7.98 -8.59 -11.53
C PRO A 165 6.97 -7.46 -11.56
N PHE A 166 5.69 -7.76 -11.39
CA PHE A 166 4.64 -6.74 -11.31
C PHE A 166 4.76 -5.89 -10.03
N ILE A 167 5.03 -6.51 -8.88
CA ILE A 167 5.23 -5.82 -7.60
C ILE A 167 6.50 -4.97 -7.67
N ASP A 168 7.58 -5.56 -8.21
CA ASP A 168 8.87 -4.90 -8.33
C ASP A 168 8.81 -3.70 -9.28
N ALA A 169 8.14 -3.84 -10.43
CA ALA A 169 7.91 -2.74 -11.37
C ALA A 169 7.19 -1.56 -10.70
N ILE A 170 6.16 -1.82 -9.90
CA ILE A 170 5.40 -0.78 -9.20
C ILE A 170 6.27 -0.07 -8.15
N MET A 171 6.98 -0.82 -7.32
CA MET A 171 7.83 -0.24 -6.27
C MET A 171 9.00 0.57 -6.86
N ARG A 172 9.54 0.13 -8.01
CA ARG A 172 10.54 0.88 -8.77
C ARG A 172 9.97 2.14 -9.42
N GLN A 173 8.77 2.09 -10.01
CA GLN A 173 8.09 3.31 -10.49
C GLN A 173 7.88 4.30 -9.36
N LEU A 174 7.38 3.84 -8.20
CA LEU A 174 7.14 4.70 -7.04
C LEU A 174 8.42 5.43 -6.62
N ARG A 175 9.54 4.71 -6.53
CA ARG A 175 10.83 5.30 -6.16
C ARG A 175 11.36 6.30 -7.19
N GLN A 176 11.20 6.01 -8.48
CA GLN A 176 11.75 6.84 -9.56
C GLN A 176 10.87 8.06 -9.88
N GLU A 177 9.55 7.92 -9.84
CA GLU A 177 8.61 8.92 -10.36
C GLU A 177 7.73 9.55 -9.28
N GLY A 178 7.77 9.00 -8.06
CA GLY A 178 7.04 9.50 -6.90
C GLY A 178 5.50 9.42 -6.99
N TRP A 179 4.97 8.75 -8.02
CA TRP A 179 3.55 8.48 -8.16
C TRP A 179 3.30 7.13 -8.82
N ILE A 180 2.35 6.39 -8.26
CA ILE A 180 1.79 5.16 -8.84
C ILE A 180 0.28 5.17 -8.78
N HIS A 181 -0.35 4.54 -9.77
CA HIS A 181 -1.81 4.43 -9.85
C HIS A 181 -2.40 3.76 -8.60
N HIS A 182 -3.62 4.13 -8.23
CA HIS A 182 -4.29 3.60 -7.03
C HIS A 182 -4.36 2.07 -6.99
N LEU A 183 -4.73 1.41 -8.11
CA LEU A 183 -4.74 -0.05 -8.16
C LEU A 183 -3.33 -0.68 -8.17
N ALA A 184 -2.29 0.07 -8.51
CA ALA A 184 -0.91 -0.36 -8.31
C ALA A 184 -0.54 -0.30 -6.81
N ARG A 185 -0.96 0.77 -6.10
CA ARG A 185 -0.89 0.85 -4.63
C ARG A 185 -1.61 -0.34 -3.98
N HIS A 186 -2.80 -0.70 -4.47
CA HIS A 186 -3.54 -1.87 -3.98
C HIS A 186 -2.73 -3.16 -4.07
N ALA A 187 -2.07 -3.39 -5.22
CA ALA A 187 -1.29 -4.60 -5.44
C ALA A 187 -0.13 -4.71 -4.44
N VAL A 188 0.67 -3.66 -4.31
CA VAL A 188 1.86 -3.69 -3.43
C VAL A 188 1.51 -3.64 -1.94
N ALA A 189 0.44 -2.92 -1.56
CA ALA A 189 -0.02 -2.86 -0.17
C ALA A 189 -0.66 -4.17 0.27
N CYS A 190 -1.47 -4.79 -0.59
CA CYS A 190 -2.00 -6.13 -0.34
C CYS A 190 -0.86 -7.15 -0.21
N PHE A 191 0.13 -7.11 -1.11
CA PHE A 191 1.28 -8.01 -1.08
C PHE A 191 2.06 -7.89 0.24
N LEU A 192 2.40 -6.66 0.66
CA LEU A 192 3.13 -6.44 1.92
C LEU A 192 2.37 -6.95 3.14
N THR A 193 1.06 -6.71 3.19
CA THR A 193 0.25 -6.94 4.39
C THR A 193 -0.42 -8.31 4.38
N ARG A 194 -1.75 -8.36 4.28
CA ARG A 194 -2.56 -9.57 4.40
C ARG A 194 -2.43 -10.55 3.22
N GLY A 195 -1.88 -10.11 2.10
CA GLY A 195 -1.79 -10.92 0.88
C GLY A 195 -0.66 -11.92 0.97
N ASP A 196 0.56 -11.47 1.26
CA ASP A 196 1.74 -12.30 1.07
C ASP A 196 2.71 -12.24 2.27
N LEU A 197 3.24 -11.06 2.60
CA LEU A 197 4.37 -10.94 3.54
C LEU A 197 3.99 -10.86 5.02
N TRP A 198 2.72 -10.59 5.34
CA TRP A 198 2.22 -10.48 6.71
C TRP A 198 2.94 -9.42 7.58
N ILE A 199 3.46 -8.37 6.93
CA ILE A 199 4.11 -7.23 7.58
C ILE A 199 3.07 -6.14 7.87
N SER A 200 3.30 -5.35 8.92
CA SER A 200 2.39 -4.27 9.31
C SER A 200 2.22 -3.25 8.19
N TRP A 201 0.99 -2.76 8.05
CA TRP A 201 0.66 -1.67 7.13
C TRP A 201 1.38 -0.36 7.49
N GLU A 202 1.81 -0.21 8.75
CA GLU A 202 2.59 0.96 9.21
C GLU A 202 4.00 1.00 8.57
N GLU A 203 4.59 -0.15 8.27
CA GLU A 203 5.87 -0.22 7.53
C GLU A 203 5.68 0.25 6.09
N GLY A 204 4.61 -0.21 5.45
CA GLY A 204 4.25 0.20 4.10
C GLY A 204 3.92 1.69 4.03
N GLN A 205 3.21 2.20 5.04
CA GLN A 205 2.91 3.62 5.21
C GLN A 205 4.16 4.47 5.21
N ARG A 206 5.20 4.09 5.98
CA ARG A 206 6.49 4.80 6.06
C ARG A 206 7.20 4.86 4.71
N VAL A 207 7.24 3.76 3.95
CA VAL A 207 7.85 3.75 2.62
C VAL A 207 7.08 4.65 1.66
N PHE A 208 5.74 4.58 1.69
CA PHE A 208 4.90 5.44 0.85
C PHE A 208 5.03 6.91 1.24
N GLU A 209 5.20 7.20 2.53
CA GLU A 209 5.41 8.55 3.03
C GLU A 209 6.72 9.15 2.52
N GLN A 210 7.79 8.36 2.46
CA GLN A 210 9.06 8.82 1.88
C GLN A 210 8.95 9.06 0.37
N LEU A 211 8.27 8.20 -0.37
CA LEU A 211 8.38 8.15 -1.83
C LEU A 211 7.25 8.88 -2.58
N LEU A 212 6.07 9.07 -2.00
CA LEU A 212 4.94 9.68 -2.71
C LEU A 212 5.05 11.21 -2.75
N LEU A 213 4.96 11.77 -3.96
CA LEU A 213 4.72 13.21 -4.17
C LEU A 213 3.38 13.66 -3.56
N ASP A 214 2.42 12.73 -3.48
CA ASP A 214 1.10 12.95 -2.89
C ASP A 214 0.94 12.35 -1.48
N GLN A 215 2.04 12.22 -0.73
CA GLN A 215 2.00 11.84 0.67
C GLN A 215 0.98 12.70 1.42
N ASP A 216 -0.03 12.09 2.02
CA ASP A 216 -1.07 12.78 2.77
C ASP A 216 -1.38 11.91 3.98
N TRP A 217 -1.24 12.46 5.18
CA TRP A 217 -1.33 11.70 6.43
C TRP A 217 -2.66 10.92 6.53
N ALA A 218 -3.79 11.58 6.29
CA ALA A 218 -5.11 10.97 6.39
C ALA A 218 -5.36 9.95 5.28
N LEU A 219 -5.01 10.30 4.04
CA LEU A 219 -5.26 9.42 2.89
C LEU A 219 -4.33 8.21 2.89
N ASN A 220 -3.07 8.38 3.27
CA ASN A 220 -2.10 7.29 3.34
C ASN A 220 -2.56 6.27 4.41
N ALA A 221 -2.77 6.71 5.65
CA ALA A 221 -3.23 5.86 6.74
C ALA A 221 -4.56 5.16 6.43
N GLY A 222 -5.55 5.92 5.96
CA GLY A 222 -6.87 5.39 5.65
C GLY A 222 -6.83 4.29 4.58
N ASN A 223 -6.07 4.50 3.50
CA ASN A 223 -5.93 3.50 2.44
C ASN A 223 -5.07 2.30 2.88
N TRP A 224 -4.03 2.50 3.69
CA TRP A 224 -3.25 1.39 4.25
C TRP A 224 -4.08 0.49 5.16
N MET A 225 -4.93 1.08 6.01
CA MET A 225 -5.91 0.32 6.79
C MET A 225 -6.94 -0.39 5.91
N TRP A 226 -7.43 0.25 4.84
CA TRP A 226 -8.33 -0.42 3.89
C TRP A 226 -7.67 -1.65 3.24
N LEU A 227 -6.45 -1.50 2.74
CA LEU A 227 -5.80 -2.56 1.95
C LEU A 227 -5.34 -3.74 2.80
N SER A 228 -4.89 -3.46 4.02
CA SER A 228 -4.61 -4.48 5.03
C SER A 228 -5.87 -5.12 5.62
N ALA A 229 -7.05 -4.59 5.27
CA ALA A 229 -8.34 -4.94 5.86
C ALA A 229 -8.32 -4.79 7.40
N SER A 230 -7.66 -3.73 7.87
CA SER A 230 -7.65 -3.34 9.28
C SER A 230 -8.82 -2.40 9.61
N ALA A 231 -9.29 -1.59 8.65
CA ALA A 231 -10.49 -0.77 8.80
C ALA A 231 -11.18 -0.54 7.45
N PHE A 232 -12.46 -0.15 7.48
CA PHE A 232 -13.33 0.24 6.34
C PHE A 232 -13.65 -0.87 5.33
N PHE A 233 -12.68 -1.72 4.98
CA PHE A 233 -12.83 -2.91 4.14
C PHE A 233 -12.56 -4.18 4.94
N HIS A 234 -13.50 -5.12 4.91
CA HIS A 234 -13.47 -6.32 5.76
C HIS A 234 -13.53 -7.63 4.96
N GLN A 235 -13.61 -7.57 3.63
CA GLN A 235 -13.68 -8.76 2.78
C GLN A 235 -12.26 -9.29 2.48
N TYR A 236 -11.51 -9.64 3.54
CA TYR A 236 -10.09 -10.05 3.46
C TYR A 236 -9.85 -11.29 2.59
N PHE A 237 -10.88 -12.07 2.27
CA PHE A 237 -10.81 -13.18 1.31
C PHE A 237 -10.57 -12.73 -0.15
N ARG A 238 -10.79 -11.45 -0.47
CA ARG A 238 -10.44 -10.87 -1.78
C ARG A 238 -8.97 -10.44 -1.78
N VAL A 239 -8.08 -11.29 -2.27
CA VAL A 239 -6.63 -11.03 -2.33
C VAL A 239 -6.21 -10.72 -3.77
N TYR A 240 -5.38 -9.69 -3.95
CA TYR A 240 -4.78 -9.38 -5.25
C TYR A 240 -3.68 -10.39 -5.57
N SER A 241 -3.74 -11.02 -6.73
CA SER A 241 -2.65 -11.89 -7.19
C SER A 241 -1.52 -11.05 -7.78
N PRO A 242 -0.27 -11.18 -7.30
CA PRO A 242 0.90 -10.47 -7.83
C PRO A 242 1.27 -10.95 -9.25
N VAL A 243 0.67 -12.03 -9.75
CA VAL A 243 0.87 -12.56 -11.10
C VAL A 243 -0.30 -12.21 -12.01
N ALA A 244 -1.53 -12.49 -11.58
CA ALA A 244 -2.70 -12.42 -12.47
C ALA A 244 -3.30 -11.02 -12.60
N PHE A 245 -3.11 -10.12 -11.62
CA PHE A 245 -3.81 -8.84 -11.61
C PHE A 245 -3.37 -7.90 -12.75
N GLY A 246 -2.05 -7.73 -12.94
CA GLY A 246 -1.51 -6.87 -14.00
C GLY A 246 -1.84 -7.37 -15.42
N LYS A 247 -1.92 -8.70 -15.61
CA LYS A 247 -2.25 -9.32 -16.92
C LYS A 247 -3.60 -8.86 -17.49
N LYS A 248 -4.54 -8.42 -16.64
CA LYS A 248 -5.87 -7.95 -17.07
C LYS A 248 -5.81 -6.69 -17.95
N THR A 249 -4.78 -5.87 -17.76
CA THR A 249 -4.66 -4.54 -18.38
C THR A 249 -3.34 -4.35 -19.14
N ASP A 250 -2.36 -5.22 -18.91
CA ASP A 250 -1.11 -5.29 -19.67
C ASP A 250 -0.69 -6.75 -19.91
N PRO A 251 -1.35 -7.47 -20.85
CA PRO A 251 -1.05 -8.89 -21.09
C PRO A 251 0.36 -9.12 -21.64
N GLN A 252 0.97 -8.11 -22.27
CA GLN A 252 2.32 -8.19 -22.85
C GLN A 252 3.44 -7.87 -21.84
N GLY A 253 3.07 -7.31 -20.69
CA GLY A 253 3.99 -6.91 -19.64
C GLY A 253 4.84 -5.69 -20.00
N HIS A 254 4.37 -4.79 -20.87
CA HIS A 254 5.10 -3.57 -21.25
C HIS A 254 5.54 -2.75 -20.05
N TYR A 255 4.69 -2.65 -19.03
CA TYR A 255 5.00 -1.96 -17.78
C TYR A 255 6.16 -2.62 -17.03
N ILE A 256 6.17 -3.95 -16.96
CA ILE A 256 7.26 -4.71 -16.35
C ILE A 256 8.55 -4.50 -17.15
N ARG A 257 8.49 -4.57 -18.49
CA ARG A 257 9.68 -4.36 -19.35
C ARG A 257 10.29 -2.97 -19.16
N LYS A 258 9.48 -1.95 -18.85
CA LYS A 258 9.96 -0.59 -18.59
C LYS A 258 10.68 -0.48 -17.24
N TYR A 259 10.06 -0.94 -16.16
CA TYR A 259 10.57 -0.71 -14.79
C TYR A 259 11.45 -1.86 -14.26
N VAL A 260 11.42 -3.02 -14.90
CA VAL A 260 12.28 -4.19 -14.64
C VAL A 260 12.96 -4.60 -15.96
N PRO A 261 13.86 -3.73 -16.49
CA PRO A 261 14.43 -3.90 -17.83
C PRO A 261 15.28 -5.17 -17.98
N GLU A 262 15.80 -5.73 -16.89
CA GLU A 262 16.48 -7.02 -16.88
C GLU A 262 15.57 -8.17 -17.38
N LEU A 263 14.25 -8.07 -17.19
CA LEU A 263 13.26 -9.03 -17.70
C LEU A 263 12.69 -8.65 -19.08
N SER A 264 13.21 -7.60 -19.72
CA SER A 264 12.62 -7.03 -20.95
C SER A 264 12.54 -7.97 -22.14
N LYS A 265 13.33 -9.06 -22.16
CA LYS A 265 13.34 -10.08 -23.22
C LYS A 265 12.47 -11.31 -22.90
N TYR A 266 11.90 -11.41 -21.69
CA TYR A 266 11.05 -12.54 -21.33
C TYR A 266 9.76 -12.55 -22.16
N PRO A 267 9.32 -13.69 -22.69
CA PRO A 267 8.02 -13.81 -23.34
C PRO A 267 6.88 -13.40 -22.40
N ALA A 268 5.81 -12.82 -22.96
CA ALA A 268 4.63 -12.41 -22.19
C ALA A 268 4.02 -13.56 -21.36
N GLY A 269 4.13 -14.80 -21.84
CA GLY A 269 3.65 -16.01 -21.16
C GLY A 269 4.30 -16.27 -19.79
N CYS A 270 5.51 -15.78 -19.54
CA CYS A 270 6.24 -15.99 -18.29
C CYS A 270 6.82 -14.72 -17.65
N ILE A 271 6.71 -13.53 -18.27
CA ILE A 271 7.24 -12.28 -17.70
C ILE A 271 6.66 -11.93 -16.32
N TYR A 272 5.42 -12.35 -16.02
CA TYR A 272 4.79 -12.16 -14.71
C TYR A 272 5.17 -13.24 -13.68
N GLU A 273 5.78 -14.34 -14.13
CA GLU A 273 6.11 -15.52 -13.34
C GLU A 273 7.41 -16.16 -13.85
N PRO A 274 8.54 -15.43 -13.82
CA PRO A 274 9.76 -15.83 -14.52
C PRO A 274 10.35 -17.14 -14.00
N TRP A 275 10.00 -17.55 -12.77
CA TRP A 275 10.35 -18.85 -12.20
C TRP A 275 9.75 -20.05 -12.96
N LYS A 276 8.86 -19.83 -13.93
CA LYS A 276 8.38 -20.85 -14.86
C LYS A 276 9.31 -21.08 -16.05
N ALA A 277 10.22 -20.15 -16.35
CA ALA A 277 11.20 -20.32 -17.41
C ALA A 277 12.27 -21.32 -16.99
N SER A 278 12.65 -22.24 -17.89
CA SER A 278 13.76 -23.16 -17.64
C SER A 278 15.09 -22.40 -17.55
N LEU A 279 16.13 -22.97 -16.93
CA LEU A 279 17.43 -22.31 -16.87
C LEU A 279 18.01 -22.01 -18.27
N ALA A 280 17.74 -22.87 -19.26
CA ALA A 280 18.14 -22.64 -20.64
C ALA A 280 17.43 -21.42 -21.25
N ASP A 281 16.11 -21.30 -21.02
CA ASP A 281 15.32 -20.15 -21.45
C ASP A 281 15.77 -18.85 -20.76
N GLN A 282 16.00 -18.89 -19.45
CA GLN A 282 16.49 -17.73 -18.68
C GLN A 282 17.80 -17.19 -19.26
N ARG A 283 18.74 -18.09 -19.60
CA ARG A 283 19.99 -17.72 -20.29
C ARG A 283 19.73 -17.15 -21.68
N ALA A 284 18.82 -17.73 -22.45
CA ALA A 284 18.44 -17.22 -23.77
C ALA A 284 17.80 -15.82 -23.69
N TYR A 285 17.05 -15.52 -22.63
CA TYR A 285 16.47 -14.20 -22.36
C TYR A 285 17.48 -13.22 -21.76
N GLY A 286 18.68 -13.69 -21.37
CA GLY A 286 19.74 -12.85 -20.82
C GLY A 286 19.50 -12.37 -19.40
N CYS A 287 18.70 -13.08 -18.61
CA CYS A 287 18.51 -12.80 -17.18
C CYS A 287 18.22 -14.10 -16.43
N VAL A 288 19.17 -14.53 -15.61
CA VAL A 288 19.13 -15.74 -14.78
C VAL A 288 18.63 -15.38 -13.38
N LEU A 289 17.62 -16.12 -12.92
CA LEU A 289 17.06 -15.92 -11.59
C LEU A 289 18.07 -16.32 -10.49
N GLY A 290 18.19 -15.47 -9.47
CA GLY A 290 19.19 -15.60 -8.40
C GLY A 290 20.51 -14.87 -8.69
N THR A 291 20.72 -14.42 -9.94
CA THR A 291 21.89 -13.64 -10.34
C THR A 291 21.49 -12.25 -10.81
N ASP A 292 20.70 -12.17 -11.89
CA ASP A 292 20.34 -10.90 -12.55
C ASP A 292 19.02 -10.33 -12.02
N TYR A 293 18.13 -11.20 -11.56
CA TYR A 293 16.86 -10.87 -10.92
C TYR A 293 16.58 -11.87 -9.78
N PRO A 294 16.07 -11.45 -8.61
CA PRO A 294 15.96 -12.33 -7.45
C PRO A 294 14.98 -13.49 -7.67
N HIS A 295 15.20 -14.57 -6.92
CA HIS A 295 14.14 -15.57 -6.72
C HIS A 295 12.97 -14.93 -5.95
N ARG A 296 11.74 -15.41 -6.20
CA ARG A 296 10.58 -14.95 -5.45
C ARG A 296 10.73 -15.25 -3.95
N ILE A 297 10.57 -14.22 -3.11
CA ILE A 297 10.80 -14.30 -1.66
C ILE A 297 9.76 -15.15 -0.93
N VAL A 298 8.57 -15.30 -1.50
CA VAL A 298 7.49 -16.14 -0.98
C VAL A 298 6.76 -16.85 -2.13
N LYS A 299 5.92 -17.83 -1.79
CA LYS A 299 5.02 -18.52 -2.73
C LYS A 299 3.59 -18.06 -2.49
N HIS A 300 3.15 -17.03 -3.22
CA HIS A 300 1.80 -16.46 -3.16
C HIS A 300 0.71 -17.53 -3.02
N GLU A 301 0.74 -18.56 -3.87
CA GLU A 301 -0.25 -19.64 -3.93
C GLU A 301 -0.41 -20.43 -2.61
N VAL A 302 0.58 -20.35 -1.72
CA VAL A 302 0.58 -20.94 -0.38
C VAL A 302 0.23 -19.87 0.66
N VAL A 303 1.03 -18.79 0.72
CA VAL A 303 0.99 -17.84 1.84
C VAL A 303 -0.32 -17.07 1.94
N HIS A 304 -0.97 -16.71 0.83
CA HIS A 304 -2.23 -15.96 0.90
C HIS A 304 -3.36 -16.77 1.55
N LYS A 305 -3.38 -18.10 1.35
CA LYS A 305 -4.38 -18.98 1.97
C LYS A 305 -4.17 -19.06 3.47
N GLU A 306 -2.90 -19.10 3.89
CA GLU A 306 -2.55 -19.09 5.30
C GLU A 306 -2.88 -17.74 5.95
N ASN A 307 -2.54 -16.64 5.28
CA ASN A 307 -2.84 -15.29 5.75
C ASN A 307 -4.35 -15.04 5.85
N ILE A 308 -5.18 -15.59 4.96
CA ILE A 308 -6.65 -15.55 5.10
C ILE A 308 -7.10 -16.21 6.42
N LYS A 309 -6.51 -17.34 6.83
CA LYS A 309 -6.82 -17.97 8.12
C LYS A 309 -6.37 -17.09 9.28
N ARG A 310 -5.16 -16.50 9.21
CA ARG A 310 -4.65 -15.57 10.21
C ARG A 310 -5.56 -14.36 10.37
N MET A 311 -6.04 -13.78 9.27
CA MET A 311 -7.04 -12.70 9.28
C MET A 311 -8.33 -13.14 9.97
N GLY A 312 -8.85 -14.32 9.65
CA GLY A 312 -10.04 -14.88 10.30
C GLY A 312 -9.88 -15.03 11.81
N ALA A 313 -8.72 -15.52 12.26
CA ALA A 313 -8.38 -15.64 13.67
C ALA A 313 -8.28 -14.28 14.36
N ALA A 314 -7.55 -13.31 13.78
CA ALA A 314 -7.44 -11.96 14.33
C ALA A 314 -8.81 -11.27 14.43
N TYR A 315 -9.66 -11.42 13.41
CA TYR A 315 -11.03 -10.90 13.44
C TYR A 315 -11.91 -11.56 14.50
N LYS A 316 -11.67 -12.83 14.84
CA LYS A 316 -12.37 -13.52 15.93
C LYS A 316 -11.98 -12.89 17.28
N VAL A 317 -10.67 -12.77 17.55
CA VAL A 317 -10.13 -12.15 18.79
C VAL A 317 -10.69 -10.74 18.99
N ASN A 318 -10.65 -9.89 17.96
CA ASN A 318 -11.16 -8.52 18.06
C ASN A 318 -12.69 -8.47 18.31
N ARG A 319 -13.45 -9.45 17.83
CA ARG A 319 -14.89 -9.55 18.09
C ARG A 319 -15.18 -9.94 19.54
N GLU A 320 -14.38 -10.83 20.11
CA GLU A 320 -14.46 -11.25 21.51
C GLU A 320 -14.18 -10.08 22.44
N VAL A 321 -13.10 -9.33 22.18
CA VAL A 321 -12.78 -8.08 22.90
C VAL A 321 -13.92 -7.07 22.81
N ARG A 322 -14.46 -6.83 21.60
CA ARG A 322 -15.57 -5.87 21.40
C ARG A 322 -16.87 -6.28 22.07
N THR A 323 -17.10 -7.58 22.28
CA THR A 323 -18.33 -8.11 22.90
C THR A 323 -18.18 -8.39 24.38
N GLY A 324 -16.99 -8.19 24.97
CA GLY A 324 -16.71 -8.43 26.39
C GLY A 324 -16.72 -9.91 26.78
N LYS A 325 -16.58 -10.82 25.80
CA LYS A 325 -16.45 -12.26 26.04
C LYS A 325 -14.98 -12.64 26.02
N GLU A 326 -14.27 -12.40 27.12
CA GLU A 326 -12.96 -13.02 27.32
C GLU A 326 -13.17 -14.48 27.75
N GLU A 327 -12.87 -15.44 26.86
CA GLU A 327 -12.57 -16.80 27.32
C GLU A 327 -11.13 -16.79 27.85
N GLU A 328 -10.95 -17.13 29.13
CA GLU A 328 -9.67 -17.51 29.71
C GLU A 328 -9.08 -18.68 28.89
N SER A 329 -8.26 -18.38 27.89
CA SER A 329 -7.45 -19.40 27.23
C SER A 329 -6.03 -19.34 27.79
N SER A 330 -5.78 -20.22 28.75
CA SER A 330 -4.47 -20.55 29.26
C SER A 330 -3.56 -20.99 28.11
N PHE A 331 -2.55 -20.17 27.78
CA PHE A 331 -1.38 -20.62 27.03
C PHE A 331 -0.57 -21.55 27.96
N GLU A 332 -0.85 -22.85 27.93
CA GLU A 332 0.09 -23.85 28.46
C GLU A 332 1.22 -24.03 27.45
N GLU A 333 2.39 -23.46 27.76
CA GLU A 333 3.66 -23.86 27.20
C GLU A 333 3.90 -25.35 27.49
N LYS A 334 3.87 -26.18 26.44
CA LYS A 334 4.42 -27.54 26.53
C LYS A 334 5.95 -27.46 26.63
N SER A 335 6.45 -27.46 27.86
CA SER A 335 7.80 -27.94 28.16
C SER A 335 7.69 -29.32 28.82
N GLU A 336 8.10 -30.36 28.11
CA GLU A 336 8.46 -31.63 28.74
C GLU A 336 9.92 -31.92 28.44
N SER A 337 10.76 -31.64 29.44
CA SER A 337 12.09 -32.19 29.59
C SER A 337 12.06 -33.27 30.68
N SER A 338 12.61 -34.43 30.31
CA SER A 338 13.30 -35.43 31.15
C SER A 338 12.71 -35.85 32.51
N THR A 339 12.27 -37.11 32.53
CA THR A 339 12.55 -38.15 33.53
C THR A 339 13.49 -37.80 34.70
N SER A 340 13.00 -37.93 35.93
CA SER A 340 13.58 -38.80 36.99
C SER A 340 12.69 -38.80 38.24
N GLY A 341 12.65 -39.95 38.93
CA GLY A 341 11.61 -40.27 39.90
C GLY A 341 11.85 -39.78 41.34
N LYS A 342 10.86 -40.07 42.20
CA LYS A 342 11.08 -40.61 43.56
C LYS A 342 9.76 -41.06 44.22
N ARG A 343 9.84 -42.28 44.76
CA ARG A 343 8.95 -43.03 45.68
C ARG A 343 8.00 -42.19 46.56
N LYS A 344 6.74 -42.65 46.69
CA LYS A 344 5.84 -42.33 47.80
C LYS A 344 5.55 -43.58 48.64
N VAL A 345 5.86 -43.49 49.92
CA VAL A 345 5.61 -44.47 50.99
C VAL A 345 4.11 -44.53 51.29
N ARG A 346 3.51 -45.73 51.31
CA ARG A 346 2.10 -45.97 51.70
C ARG A 346 2.03 -46.23 53.22
N ARG A 347 1.19 -45.46 53.91
CA ARG A 347 0.74 -45.73 55.29
C ARG A 347 -0.43 -46.70 55.27
N ALA A 348 -0.41 -47.66 56.19
CA ALA A 348 -1.40 -48.71 56.36
C ALA A 348 -2.39 -48.38 57.50
N ALA A 349 -3.66 -48.72 57.29
CA ALA A 349 -4.71 -49.03 58.26
C ALA A 349 -5.90 -49.53 57.41
N GLY A 350 -6.68 -50.58 57.69
CA GLY A 350 -6.87 -51.50 58.79
C GLY A 350 -8.14 -52.29 58.44
N SER A 351 -8.20 -53.55 58.86
CA SER A 351 -9.09 -54.64 58.39
C SER A 351 -10.60 -54.48 58.61
N ALA A 352 -11.42 -55.10 57.74
CA ALA A 352 -12.39 -56.16 58.11
C ALA A 352 -13.01 -56.85 56.87
N PRO A 353 -13.26 -58.19 56.87
CA PRO A 353 -13.70 -58.97 55.71
C PRO A 353 -15.16 -59.50 55.81
N LYS A 354 -15.74 -59.92 54.66
CA LYS A 354 -16.87 -60.88 54.41
C LYS A 354 -17.82 -60.33 53.34
N ARG A 355 -18.43 -61.09 52.42
CA ARG A 355 -18.40 -62.50 51.99
C ARG A 355 -19.11 -62.55 50.62
N LYS A 356 -18.71 -63.50 49.79
CA LYS A 356 -19.35 -64.01 48.57
C LYS A 356 -20.89 -63.91 48.51
N ARG A 357 -21.43 -63.43 47.40
CA ARG A 357 -22.02 -64.27 46.35
C ARG A 357 -21.94 -63.57 45.01
#